data_AF-A0A7C5I7K4-F1
#
_entry.id   AF-A0A7C5I7K4-F1
#
_cell.length_a   1.000
_cell.length_b   1.000
_cell.length_c   1.000
_cell.angle_alpha   90.00
_cell.angle_beta   90.00
_cell.angle_gamma   90.00
#
_symmetry.space_group_name_H-M   'P 1'
#
loop_
_entity.id
_entity.type
_entity.pdbx_description
1 polymer ?
#
loop_
_entity_poly.entity_id
_entity_poly.type
_entity_poly.pdbx_seq_one_letter_code
_entity_poly.pdbx_strand_id
1 'polypeptide(L)'
;MAGYDFAAVGIIPGQTVRITLLNTARNPLPDRAPVMPCRVDVRFYDEGGSLLKQDTVENLLPGTAKWLDFSPQATILIFPPPRILVAASLTVRSERPIATSLMNLAPLACTVVPTLEIFDSNSSKTTIALAGPPLTPVLPAPRRPMPLEAMTD
;
A
#
# COMPACT_ATOMS: atom_id res chain seq x y z
N MET A 1 -12.57 -5.97 3.07
CA MET A 1 -11.59 -5.12 2.36
C MET A 1 -10.99 -4.20 3.41
N ALA A 2 -9.67 -4.13 3.50
CA ALA A 2 -8.97 -3.24 4.43
C ALA A 2 -8.15 -2.23 3.61
N GLY A 3 -8.08 -0.99 4.08
CA GLY A 3 -7.31 0.09 3.46
C GLY A 3 -6.29 0.65 4.44
N TYR A 4 -5.12 1.06 3.94
CA TYR A 4 -4.06 1.68 4.72
C TYR A 4 -3.51 2.86 3.96
N ASP A 5 -3.38 4.01 4.61
CA ASP A 5 -2.75 5.19 4.02
C ASP A 5 -1.53 5.60 4.85
N PHE A 6 -0.44 5.89 4.16
CA PHE A 6 0.78 6.46 4.72
C PHE A 6 0.86 7.93 4.31
N ALA A 7 1.03 8.79 5.31
CA ALA A 7 1.26 10.22 5.09
C ALA A 7 2.51 10.44 4.23
N ALA A 8 2.55 11.59 3.55
CA ALA A 8 3.65 11.93 2.67
C ALA A 8 4.98 11.97 3.42
N VAL A 9 5.96 11.24 2.91
CA VAL A 9 7.36 11.31 3.32
C VAL A 9 8.16 12.03 2.26
N GLY A 10 9.11 12.87 2.67
CA GLY A 10 9.98 13.55 1.73
C GLY A 10 11.29 12.80 1.54
N ILE A 11 11.60 12.45 0.30
CA ILE A 11 12.84 11.80 -0.14
C ILE A 11 13.63 12.70 -1.11
N ILE A 12 14.89 12.37 -1.33
CA ILE A 12 15.74 12.99 -2.37
C ILE A 12 16.19 11.94 -3.40
N PRO A 13 16.67 12.35 -4.59
CA PRO A 13 17.31 11.42 -5.53
C PRO A 13 18.40 10.58 -4.86
N GLY A 14 18.41 9.26 -5.14
CA GLY A 14 19.25 8.29 -4.43
C GLY A 14 18.59 7.65 -3.20
N GLN A 15 17.40 8.10 -2.81
CA GLN A 15 16.58 7.43 -1.81
C GLN A 15 15.43 6.66 -2.46
N THR A 16 15.00 5.60 -1.79
CA THR A 16 13.90 4.73 -2.19
C THR A 16 12.89 4.66 -1.06
N VAL A 17 11.62 4.90 -1.38
CA VAL A 17 10.51 4.55 -0.48
C VAL A 17 10.17 3.08 -0.71
N ARG A 18 10.17 2.29 0.36
CA ARG A 18 9.78 0.87 0.36
C ARG A 18 8.52 0.69 1.18
N ILE A 19 7.56 -0.03 0.62
CA ILE A 19 6.42 -0.59 1.34
C ILE A 19 6.67 -2.07 1.52
N THR A 20 6.75 -2.55 2.76
CA THR A 20 6.82 -3.99 3.07
C THR A 20 5.46 -4.45 3.57
N LEU A 21 4.95 -5.56 3.00
CA LEU A 21 3.66 -6.15 3.29
C LEU A 21 3.88 -7.50 3.96
N LEU A 22 3.56 -7.63 5.25
CA LEU A 22 3.60 -8.91 5.95
C LEU A 22 2.18 -9.47 6.11
N ASN A 23 1.92 -10.67 5.59
CA ASN A 23 0.67 -11.37 5.89
C ASN A 23 0.80 -12.14 7.22
N THR A 24 0.18 -11.62 8.27
CA THR A 24 0.19 -12.18 9.63
C THR A 24 -0.93 -13.19 9.88
N ALA A 25 -1.72 -13.53 8.86
CA ALA A 25 -2.72 -14.58 8.98
C ALA A 25 -2.05 -15.89 9.43
N ARG A 26 -2.72 -16.62 10.33
CA ARG A 26 -2.32 -17.96 10.72
C ARG A 26 -2.82 -18.93 9.66
N ASN A 27 -1.98 -19.84 9.18
CA ASN A 27 -2.44 -20.96 8.36
C ASN A 27 -3.18 -21.95 9.26
N PRO A 28 -4.52 -22.10 9.15
CA PRO A 28 -5.31 -22.87 10.11
C PRO A 28 -5.23 -24.39 9.90
N LEU A 29 -4.74 -24.87 8.76
CA LEU A 29 -4.96 -26.26 8.38
C LEU A 29 -3.65 -26.93 7.97
N PRO A 30 -3.26 -28.03 8.65
CA PRO A 30 -2.29 -28.94 8.09
C PRO A 30 -2.94 -29.62 6.88
N ASP A 31 -2.44 -29.28 5.70
CA ASP A 31 -2.50 -30.03 4.44
C ASP A 31 -3.75 -30.01 3.53
N ARG A 32 -4.91 -29.41 3.84
CA ARG A 32 -6.09 -29.56 2.93
C ARG A 32 -7.05 -28.39 2.68
N ALA A 33 -6.86 -27.21 3.26
CA ALA A 33 -7.67 -26.06 2.81
C ALA A 33 -7.02 -25.32 1.64
N PRO A 34 -7.83 -24.84 0.67
CA PRO A 34 -7.34 -23.89 -0.31
C PRO A 34 -6.88 -22.61 0.41
N VAL A 35 -5.62 -22.24 0.19
CA VAL A 35 -5.09 -20.94 0.61
C VAL A 35 -5.90 -19.88 -0.13
N MET A 36 -6.58 -19.01 0.62
CA MET A 36 -7.37 -17.95 0.00
C MET A 36 -6.43 -16.92 -0.64
N PRO A 37 -6.69 -16.45 -1.87
CA PRO A 37 -5.87 -15.44 -2.51
C PRO A 37 -5.94 -14.15 -1.68
N CYS A 38 -4.75 -13.67 -1.30
CA CYS A 38 -4.53 -12.42 -0.58
C CYS A 38 -3.89 -11.45 -1.56
N ARG A 39 -4.68 -10.50 -2.05
CA ARG A 39 -4.25 -9.51 -3.03
C ARG A 39 -4.10 -8.16 -2.35
N VAL A 40 -2.98 -7.49 -2.62
CA VAL A 40 -2.74 -6.14 -2.12
C VAL A 40 -2.40 -5.23 -3.29
N ASP A 41 -3.25 -4.22 -3.51
CA ASP A 41 -2.94 -3.14 -4.45
C ASP A 41 -2.23 -2.02 -3.69
N VAL A 42 -1.09 -1.56 -4.20
CA VAL A 42 -0.30 -0.47 -3.63
C VAL A 42 -0.15 0.65 -4.63
N ARG A 43 -0.34 1.88 -4.19
CA ARG A 43 -0.23 3.10 -5.00
C ARG A 43 0.63 4.12 -4.29
N PHE A 44 1.52 4.76 -5.03
CA PHE A 44 2.34 5.88 -4.60
C PHE A 44 1.85 7.16 -5.27
N TYR A 45 1.82 8.27 -4.54
CA TYR A 45 1.37 9.56 -5.04
C TYR A 45 2.37 10.67 -4.74
N ASP A 46 2.36 11.72 -5.56
CA ASP A 46 3.10 12.97 -5.31
C ASP A 46 2.34 13.92 -4.35
N GLU A 47 2.91 15.10 -4.12
CA GLU A 47 2.30 16.15 -3.28
C GLU A 47 0.98 16.72 -3.81
N GLY A 48 0.73 16.60 -5.12
CA GLY A 48 -0.52 17.00 -5.76
C GLY A 48 -1.58 15.90 -5.76
N GLY A 49 -1.25 14.70 -5.27
CA GLY A 49 -2.12 13.53 -5.33
C GLY A 49 -2.10 12.79 -6.68
N SER A 50 -1.15 13.10 -7.56
CA SER A 50 -0.98 12.40 -8.83
C SER A 50 -0.35 11.02 -8.59
N LEU A 51 -0.82 10.02 -9.32
CA LEU A 51 -0.30 8.65 -9.22
C LEU A 51 1.13 8.58 -9.81
N LEU A 52 2.10 8.23 -8.98
CA LEU A 52 3.50 8.02 -9.36
C LEU A 52 3.77 6.59 -9.80
N LYS A 53 3.26 5.62 -9.04
CA LYS A 53 3.43 4.19 -9.31
C LYS A 53 2.25 3.42 -8.72
N GLN A 54 1.80 2.40 -9.43
CA GLN A 54 0.85 1.41 -8.92
C GLN A 54 1.38 0.02 -9.20
N ASP A 55 1.19 -0.88 -8.26
CA ASP A 55 1.56 -2.28 -8.41
C ASP A 55 0.64 -3.17 -7.55
N THR A 56 0.63 -4.46 -7.83
CA THR A 56 -0.26 -5.44 -7.21
C THR A 56 0.52 -6.66 -6.79
N VAL A 57 0.46 -6.97 -5.49
CA VAL A 57 0.94 -8.23 -4.96
C VAL A 57 -0.20 -9.23 -4.99
N GLU A 58 -0.09 -10.19 -5.92
CA GLU A 58 -0.99 -11.33 -5.99
C GLU A 58 -0.51 -12.46 -5.05
N ASN A 59 -1.47 -13.19 -4.47
CA ASN A 59 -1.22 -14.40 -3.68
C ASN A 59 -0.19 -14.24 -2.55
N LEU A 60 -0.30 -13.18 -1.74
CA LEU A 60 0.55 -12.99 -0.56
C LEU A 60 0.25 -14.07 0.51
N LEU A 61 1.09 -15.10 0.57
CA LEU A 61 0.86 -16.27 1.42
C LEU A 61 0.95 -15.95 2.92
N PRO A 62 0.19 -16.65 3.78
CA PRO A 62 0.32 -16.53 5.23
C PRO A 62 1.75 -16.69 5.72
N GLY A 63 2.20 -15.84 6.63
CA GLY A 63 3.55 -15.83 7.19
C GLY A 63 4.65 -15.32 6.25
N THR A 64 4.30 -14.85 5.04
CA THR A 64 5.28 -14.32 4.08
C THR A 64 5.21 -12.81 3.97
N ALA A 65 6.33 -12.21 3.55
CA ALA A 65 6.43 -10.80 3.24
C ALA A 65 6.80 -10.55 1.78
N LYS A 66 6.30 -9.46 1.22
CA LYS A 66 6.70 -8.90 -0.07
C LYS A 66 6.92 -7.40 0.09
N TRP A 67 7.70 -6.81 -0.80
CA TRP A 67 7.95 -5.37 -0.77
C TRP A 67 7.83 -4.75 -2.15
N LEU A 68 7.52 -3.45 -2.16
CA LEU A 68 7.45 -2.64 -3.37
C LEU A 68 8.21 -1.35 -3.15
N ASP A 69 9.01 -1.01 -4.14
CA ASP A 69 9.91 0.13 -4.10
C ASP A 69 9.44 1.23 -5.07
N PHE A 70 9.53 2.46 -4.61
CA PHE A 70 9.48 3.65 -5.44
C PHE A 70 10.77 4.45 -5.25
N SER A 71 11.50 4.65 -6.34
CA SER A 71 12.63 5.56 -6.39
C SER A 71 12.40 6.56 -7.53
N PRO A 72 12.55 7.87 -7.26
CA PRO A 72 12.50 8.87 -8.31
C PRO A 72 13.69 8.63 -9.25
N GLN A 73 13.42 8.61 -10.55
CA GLN A 73 14.50 8.49 -11.54
C GLN A 73 15.37 9.75 -11.45
N ALA A 74 16.64 9.55 -11.10
CA ALA A 74 17.57 10.64 -10.91
C ALA A 74 18.18 11.07 -12.25
N THR A 75 17.71 12.20 -12.79
CA THR A 75 18.49 13.02 -13.73
C THR A 75 18.34 14.50 -13.40
N ILE A 76 18.41 14.87 -12.12
CA ILE A 76 18.36 16.28 -11.72
C ILE A 76 19.73 16.68 -11.16
N LEU A 77 20.53 17.34 -12.00
CA LEU A 77 21.83 17.93 -11.65
C LEU A 77 21.67 19.28 -10.90
N ILE A 78 20.64 19.41 -10.05
CA ILE A 78 20.38 20.63 -9.28
C ILE A 78 20.91 20.43 -7.86
N PHE A 79 21.66 21.40 -7.34
CA PHE A 79 22.22 21.39 -5.99
C PHE A 79 21.70 22.59 -5.18
N PRO A 80 21.11 22.37 -3.99
CA PRO A 80 20.82 21.08 -3.37
C PRO A 80 19.71 20.32 -4.14
N PRO A 81 19.71 18.97 -4.10
CA PRO A 81 18.68 18.19 -4.79
C PRO A 81 17.28 18.54 -4.24
N PRO A 82 16.27 18.66 -5.12
CA PRO A 82 14.91 18.95 -4.67
C PRO A 82 14.38 17.78 -3.84
N ARG A 83 13.68 18.11 -2.76
CA ARG A 83 12.93 17.15 -1.94
C ARG A 83 11.64 16.81 -2.67
N ILE A 84 11.36 15.52 -2.80
CA ILE A 84 10.15 14.98 -3.44
C ILE A 84 9.29 14.36 -2.34
N LEU A 85 8.05 14.82 -2.20
CA LEU A 85 7.09 14.23 -1.27
C LEU A 85 6.39 13.05 -1.94
N VAL A 86 6.30 11.94 -1.20
CA VAL A 86 5.69 10.68 -1.65
C VAL A 86 4.74 10.17 -0.58
N ALA A 87 3.46 10.04 -0.92
CA ALA A 87 2.45 9.36 -0.10
C ALA A 87 2.17 7.96 -0.66
N ALA A 88 1.57 7.08 0.15
CA ALA A 88 1.17 5.75 -0.31
C ALA A 88 -0.20 5.33 0.22
N SER A 89 -0.99 4.66 -0.63
CA SER A 89 -2.26 4.02 -0.25
C SER A 89 -2.23 2.55 -0.60
N LEU A 90 -2.82 1.72 0.25
CA LEU A 90 -2.90 0.29 0.09
C LEU A 90 -4.33 -0.19 0.20
N THR A 91 -4.66 -1.20 -0.58
CA THR A 91 -5.97 -1.85 -0.57
C THR A 91 -5.79 -3.36 -0.52
N VAL A 92 -6.24 -3.97 0.56
CA VAL A 92 -6.19 -5.41 0.79
C VAL A 92 -7.53 -6.04 0.41
N ARG A 93 -7.47 -6.97 -0.54
CA ARG A 93 -8.61 -7.76 -1.01
C ARG A 93 -8.38 -9.23 -0.64
N SER A 94 -9.42 -9.83 -0.07
CA SER A 94 -9.47 -11.25 0.23
C SER A 94 -10.83 -11.76 -0.24
N GLU A 95 -10.81 -12.77 -1.09
CA GLU A 95 -12.02 -13.47 -1.48
C GLU A 95 -12.39 -14.43 -0.35
N ARG A 96 -13.62 -14.31 0.17
CA ARG A 96 -14.17 -15.24 1.14
C ARG A 96 -15.01 -16.25 0.36
N PRO A 97 -14.73 -17.56 0.38
CA PRO A 97 -15.58 -18.53 -0.28
C PRO A 97 -16.97 -18.49 0.36
N ILE A 98 -18.00 -18.55 -0.50
CA ILE A 98 -19.42 -18.43 -0.13
C ILE A 98 -19.91 -19.66 0.66
N ALA A 99 -19.12 -20.73 0.77
CA ALA A 99 -19.47 -21.91 1.53
C ALA A 99 -18.93 -21.87 2.96
N THR A 100 -19.80 -22.15 3.95
CA THR A 100 -19.56 -22.33 5.40
C THR A 100 -19.78 -21.12 6.32
N SER A 101 -21.04 -20.69 6.40
CA SER A 101 -21.62 -19.84 7.45
C SER A 101 -21.63 -20.45 8.88
N LEU A 102 -20.80 -21.47 9.17
CA LEU A 102 -20.88 -22.23 10.44
C LEU A 102 -19.58 -22.26 11.26
N MET A 103 -18.49 -21.67 10.77
CA MET A 103 -17.26 -21.49 11.56
C MET A 103 -16.82 -20.03 11.50
N ASN A 104 -16.53 -19.43 12.65
CA ASN A 104 -15.93 -18.10 12.74
C ASN A 104 -14.48 -18.14 12.23
N LEU A 105 -14.30 -18.26 10.91
CA LEU A 105 -13.00 -18.22 10.22
C LEU A 105 -12.46 -16.79 10.06
N ALA A 106 -12.94 -15.84 10.88
CA ALA A 106 -12.59 -14.41 10.79
C ALA A 106 -11.07 -14.12 10.86
N PRO A 107 -10.24 -14.79 11.70
CA PRO A 107 -8.79 -14.55 11.72
C PRO A 107 -8.00 -15.33 10.65
N LEU A 108 -8.69 -16.03 9.76
CA LEU A 108 -8.09 -16.90 8.72
C LEU A 108 -8.08 -16.24 7.34
N ALA A 109 -8.68 -15.05 7.25
CA ALA A 109 -8.64 -14.21 6.08
C ALA A 109 -7.38 -13.32 6.12
N CYS A 110 -6.73 -13.18 4.96
CA CYS A 110 -5.64 -12.25 4.64
C CYS A 110 -5.58 -11.03 5.58
N THR A 111 -4.63 -11.05 6.52
CA THR A 111 -4.38 -9.97 7.48
C THR A 111 -3.00 -9.41 7.19
N VAL A 112 -2.95 -8.20 6.64
CA VAL A 112 -1.69 -7.59 6.19
C VAL A 112 -1.27 -6.47 7.13
N VAL A 113 -0.01 -6.50 7.53
CA VAL A 113 0.65 -5.42 8.28
C VAL A 113 1.64 -4.76 7.35
N PRO A 114 1.35 -3.54 6.84
CA PRO A 114 2.29 -2.81 6.01
C PRO A 114 3.26 -1.98 6.85
N THR A 115 4.49 -1.80 6.37
CA THR A 115 5.45 -0.82 6.90
C THR A 115 5.99 0.06 5.77
N LEU A 116 6.27 1.32 6.07
CA LEU A 116 6.92 2.26 5.15
C LEU A 116 8.34 2.57 5.64
N GLU A 117 9.30 2.41 4.74
CA GLU A 117 10.72 2.60 4.99
C GLU A 117 11.32 3.52 3.92
N ILE A 118 12.34 4.28 4.29
CA ILE A 118 13.18 5.05 3.38
C ILE A 118 14.56 4.40 3.40
N PHE A 119 14.99 3.90 2.24
CA PHE A 119 16.33 3.35 2.03
C PHE A 119 17.18 4.35 1.25
N ASP A 120 18.32 4.75 1.82
CA ASP A 120 19.33 5.54 1.13
C ASP A 120 20.36 4.61 0.51
N SER A 121 20.41 4.56 -0.83
CA SER A 121 21.33 3.67 -1.54
C SER A 121 22.80 4.05 -1.38
N ASN A 122 23.08 5.32 -1.09
CA ASN A 122 24.46 5.81 -0.97
C ASN A 122 25.05 5.45 0.39
N SER A 123 24.27 5.59 1.46
CA SER A 123 24.72 5.29 2.82
C SER A 123 24.33 3.90 3.32
N SER A 124 23.52 3.16 2.54
CA SER A 124 22.88 1.90 2.95
C SER A 124 22.08 2.02 4.25
N LYS A 125 21.68 3.24 4.63
CA LYS A 125 20.88 3.50 5.84
C LYS A 125 19.41 3.34 5.52
N THR A 126 18.70 2.64 6.41
CA THR A 126 17.24 2.56 6.41
C THR A 126 16.69 3.42 7.53
N THR A 127 15.77 4.31 7.19
CA THR A 127 14.96 5.05 8.17
C THR A 127 13.54 4.52 8.10
N ILE A 128 13.00 4.06 9.22
CA ILE A 128 11.61 3.60 9.27
C ILE A 128 10.74 4.84 9.47
N ALA A 129 9.81 5.07 8.54
CA ALA A 129 8.79 6.10 8.66
C ALA A 129 7.46 5.42 8.97
N LEU A 130 7.25 5.07 10.23
CA LEU A 130 5.97 4.59 10.72
C LEU A 130 4.99 5.78 10.73
N ALA A 131 4.14 5.90 9.71
CA ALA A 131 2.82 6.46 9.97
C ALA A 131 2.10 5.43 10.88
N GLY A 132 1.50 5.90 11.98
CA GLY A 132 0.92 5.05 13.04
C GLY A 132 -0.16 4.06 12.57
N PRO A 133 -0.94 3.44 13.49
CA PRO A 133 -2.03 2.53 13.10
C PRO A 133 -2.87 3.20 12.00
N PRO A 134 -3.34 2.42 10.99
CA PRO A 134 -3.86 2.96 9.73
C PRO A 134 -4.72 4.17 10.01
N LEU A 135 -4.29 5.34 9.51
CA LEU A 135 -5.17 6.48 9.44
C LEU A 135 -6.32 6.01 8.54
N THR A 136 -7.42 5.60 9.13
CA THR A 136 -8.69 5.67 8.42
C THR A 136 -8.94 7.16 8.26
N PRO A 137 -8.84 7.63 7.02
CA PRO A 137 -10.06 8.02 6.35
C PRO A 137 -10.12 7.39 4.96
N VAL A 138 -11.28 6.80 4.64
CA VAL A 138 -11.70 6.63 3.25
C VAL A 138 -11.52 8.00 2.57
N LEU A 139 -10.50 8.15 1.73
CA LEU A 139 -10.43 9.30 0.82
C LEU A 139 -11.78 9.29 0.08
N PRO A 140 -12.60 10.36 0.19
CA PRO A 140 -13.82 10.43 -0.57
C PRO A 140 -13.43 10.27 -2.04
N ALA A 141 -14.12 9.37 -2.74
CA ALA A 141 -13.90 9.14 -4.16
C ALA A 141 -13.77 10.50 -4.88
N PRO A 142 -12.84 10.66 -5.83
CA PRO A 142 -12.74 11.90 -6.59
C PRO A 142 -14.13 12.26 -7.09
N ARG A 143 -14.60 13.45 -6.70
CA ARG A 143 -15.93 13.92 -7.13
C ARG A 143 -15.92 13.83 -8.65
N ARG A 144 -16.84 13.04 -9.22
CA ARG A 144 -17.06 13.09 -10.67
C ARG A 144 -17.27 14.57 -11.02
N PRO A 145 -16.66 15.07 -12.11
CA PRO A 145 -17.04 16.36 -12.65
C PRO A 145 -18.56 16.36 -12.77
N MET A 146 -19.23 17.36 -12.18
CA MET A 146 -20.66 17.52 -12.44
C MET A 146 -20.84 17.66 -13.95
N PRO A 147 -21.77 16.91 -14.57
CA PRO A 147 -22.17 17.18 -15.94
C PRO A 147 -22.59 18.65 -16.02
N LEU A 148 -22.14 19.34 -17.07
CA LEU A 148 -22.43 20.75 -17.33
C LEU A 148 -23.94 21.04 -17.49
N GLU A 149 -24.78 19.99 -17.50
CA GLU A 149 -26.23 20.04 -17.70
C GLU A 149 -27.04 20.35 -16.44
N ALA A 150 -26.40 20.50 -15.26
CA ALA A 150 -27.09 20.79 -14.00
C ALA A 150 -26.98 22.27 -13.52
N MET A 151 -26.53 23.19 -14.37
CA MET A 151 -26.45 24.64 -14.06
C MET A 151 -27.49 25.47 -14.83
N THR A 152 -28.74 25.00 -14.86
CA THR A 152 -29.90 25.82 -15.22
C THR A 152 -31.10 25.42 -14.37
N ASP A 153 -31.25 26.11 -13.25
CA ASP A 153 -32.49 26.81 -12.83
C ASP A 153 -32.16 27.76 -11.67
#